data_AF-A0A1Y3S7Z8-F1
#
_entry.id   AF-A0A1Y3S7Z8-F1
#
_cell.length_a   1.000
_cell.length_b   1.000
_cell.length_c   1.000
_cell.angle_alpha   90.00
_cell.angle_beta   90.00
_cell.angle_gamma   90.00
#
_symmetry.space_group_name_H-M   'P 1'
#
loop_
_entity.id
_entity.type
_entity.pdbx_description
1 polymer ?
#
loop_
_entity_poly.entity_id
_entity_poly.type
_entity_poly.pdbx_seq_one_letter_code
_entity_poly.pdbx_strand_id
1 'polypeptide(L)' 'PTPGRPLPTQSSAPGLNLQKGDSVQHKAFGHGMVLSVQKMGGDALVEIAFDTVGTKRLMLKSASQHLTKA' A
#
# COMPACT_ATOMS: atom_id res chain seq x y z
N PRO A 1 32.06 -15.99 -3.76
CA PRO A 1 31.25 -15.55 -2.60
C PRO A 1 30.50 -14.24 -2.93
N THR A 2 29.24 -14.36 -3.32
CA THR A 2 28.38 -13.22 -3.69
C THR A 2 27.91 -12.50 -2.42
N PRO A 3 28.15 -11.18 -2.25
CA PRO A 3 27.64 -10.46 -1.09
C PRO A 3 26.20 -9.99 -1.32
N GLY A 4 25.30 -10.50 -0.46
CA GLY A 4 24.24 -9.73 0.20
C GLY A 4 23.20 -9.05 -0.68
N ARG A 5 22.05 -9.71 -0.84
CA ARG A 5 20.79 -9.06 -1.24
C ARG A 5 20.36 -8.10 -0.12
N PRO A 6 20.23 -6.78 -0.34
CA PRO A 6 19.65 -5.90 0.66
C PRO A 6 18.15 -6.21 0.78
N LEU A 7 17.72 -6.57 1.99
CA LEU A 7 16.32 -6.64 2.38
C LEU A 7 15.85 -5.19 2.59
N PRO A 8 14.88 -4.66 1.83
CA PRO A 8 14.34 -3.34 2.14
C PRO A 8 13.43 -3.46 3.36
N THR A 9 13.96 -3.10 4.53
CA THR A 9 13.15 -2.72 5.69
C THR A 9 12.75 -1.26 5.50
N GLN A 10 11.57 -0.99 4.96
CA GLN A 10 10.99 0.36 4.93
C GLN A 10 9.77 0.45 5.82
N SER A 11 10.03 0.41 7.13
CA SER A 11 9.09 0.84 8.16
C SER A 11 9.10 2.37 8.23
N SER A 12 8.17 3.02 7.52
CA SER A 12 7.95 4.46 7.66
C SER A 12 6.44 4.76 7.73
N ALA A 13 5.96 4.96 8.96
CA ALA A 13 4.85 5.86 9.27
C ALA A 13 5.45 7.11 9.95
N PRO A 14 4.83 8.31 9.95
CA PRO A 14 3.44 8.63 9.63
C PRO A 14 3.30 9.59 8.44
N GLY A 15 2.51 9.16 7.46
CA GLY A 15 2.33 9.82 6.17
C GLY A 15 2.34 8.74 5.11
N LEU A 16 1.27 7.93 5.08
CA LEU A 16 1.17 6.77 4.21
C LEU A 16 1.19 7.22 2.74
N ASN A 17 2.39 7.32 2.18
CA ASN A 17 2.60 7.65 0.79
C ASN A 17 2.68 6.33 0.02
N LEU A 18 1.53 5.90 -0.48
CA LEU A 18 1.46 4.74 -1.35
C LEU A 18 1.86 5.13 -2.76
N GLN A 19 2.58 4.23 -3.42
CA GLN A 19 2.93 4.34 -4.83
C GLN A 19 2.57 3.04 -5.54
N LYS A 20 2.37 3.09 -6.85
CA LYS A 20 2.19 1.86 -7.64
C LYS A 20 3.38 0.93 -7.43
N GLY A 21 3.10 -0.32 -7.11
CA GLY A 21 4.10 -1.35 -6.79
C GLY A 21 4.30 -1.59 -5.29
N ASP A 22 3.75 -0.72 -4.44
CA ASP A 22 3.94 -0.80 -3.00
C ASP A 22 3.13 -1.94 -2.36
N SER A 23 3.74 -2.63 -1.41
CA SER A 23 3.10 -3.69 -0.64
C SER A 23 2.38 -3.10 0.57
N VAL A 24 1.14 -3.54 0.80
CA VAL A 24 0.29 -3.01 1.85
C VAL A 24 -0.41 -4.12 2.60
N GLN A 25 -0.62 -3.92 3.89
CA GLN A 25 -1.33 -4.83 4.78
C GLN A 25 -2.59 -4.11 5.28
N HIS A 26 -3.76 -4.67 5.02
CA HIS A 26 -5.04 -4.20 5.55
C HIS A 26 -5.56 -5.15 6.62
N LYS A 27 -6.03 -4.61 7.75
CA LYS A 27 -6.50 -5.44 8.87
C LYS A 27 -7.65 -6.39 8.51
N ALA A 28 -8.57 -5.96 7.63
CA ALA A 28 -9.74 -6.75 7.22
C ALA A 28 -9.58 -7.46 5.86
N PHE A 29 -8.65 -7.02 5.01
CA PHE A 29 -8.51 -7.54 3.64
C PHE A 29 -7.21 -8.33 3.42
N GLY A 30 -6.31 -8.31 4.41
CA GLY A 30 -5.03 -8.99 4.34
C GLY A 30 -3.99 -8.21 3.53
N HIS A 31 -3.04 -8.96 2.98
CA HIS A 31 -1.96 -8.41 2.16
C HIS A 31 -2.47 -7.99 0.78
N GLY A 32 -1.93 -6.90 0.25
CA GLY A 32 -2.24 -6.40 -1.07
C GLY A 32 -1.10 -5.59 -1.68
N MET A 33 -1.26 -5.27 -2.96
CA MET A 33 -0.29 -4.51 -3.73
C MET A 33 -0.98 -3.35 -4.43
N VAL A 34 -0.38 -2.17 -4.35
CA VAL A 34 -0.91 -0.97 -4.97
C VAL A 34 -0.71 -1.06 -6.49
N LEU A 35 -1.81 -1.06 -7.24
CA LEU A 35 -1.82 -1.07 -8.70
C LEU A 35 -1.73 0.35 -9.28
N SER A 36 -2.36 1.31 -8.63
CA SER A 36 -2.37 2.71 -9.08
C SER A 36 -2.75 3.67 -7.97
N VAL A 37 -2.26 4.91 -8.07
CA VAL A 37 -2.52 6.00 -7.13
C VAL A 37 -2.83 7.27 -7.94
N GLN A 38 -4.04 7.80 -7.79
CA GLN A 38 -4.49 9.03 -8.45
C GLN A 38 -4.81 10.09 -7.41
N LYS A 39 -4.00 11.15 -7.35
CA LYS A 39 -4.26 12.28 -6.45
C LYS A 39 -5.43 13.12 -6.98
N MET A 40 -6.43 13.37 -6.14
CA MET A 40 -7.60 14.20 -6.46
C MET A 40 -7.73 15.29 -5.39
N GLY A 41 -7.27 16.50 -5.70
CA GLY A 41 -7.49 17.77 -4.98
C GLY A 41 -7.96 17.70 -3.51
N GLY A 42 -7.24 16.97 -2.64
CA GLY A 42 -7.59 16.77 -1.22
C GLY A 42 -7.56 15.31 -0.73
N ASP A 43 -7.62 14.35 -1.65
CA ASP A 43 -7.51 12.91 -1.40
C ASP A 43 -6.64 12.23 -2.49
N ALA A 44 -6.49 10.90 -2.42
CA ALA A 44 -5.93 10.10 -3.49
C ALA A 44 -6.72 8.80 -3.66
N LEU A 45 -7.28 8.57 -4.84
CA LEU A 45 -7.87 7.28 -5.19
C LEU A 45 -6.73 6.27 -5.32
N VAL A 46 -6.75 5.22 -4.50
CA VAL A 46 -5.80 4.10 -4.57
C VAL A 46 -6.51 2.84 -5.00
N GLU A 47 -5.90 2.16 -5.97
CA GLU A 47 -6.33 0.86 -6.43
C GLU A 47 -5.35 -0.18 -5.92
N ILE A 48 -5.84 -1.13 -5.13
CA ILE A 48 -5.02 -2.13 -4.44
C ILE A 48 -5.56 -3.52 -4.80
N ALA A 49 -4.70 -4.39 -5.31
CA ALA A 49 -4.98 -5.81 -5.45
C ALA A 49 -4.73 -6.51 -4.12
N PHE A 50 -5.79 -6.84 -3.40
CA PHE A 50 -5.70 -7.68 -2.20
C PHE A 50 -5.76 -9.15 -2.61
N ASP A 51 -4.98 -9.99 -1.93
CA ASP A 51 -4.97 -11.42 -2.20
C ASP A 51 -6.31 -12.09 -1.81
N THR A 52 -6.89 -11.67 -0.69
CA THR A 52 -8.09 -12.30 -0.13
C THR A 52 -9.40 -11.84 -0.77
N VAL A 53 -9.47 -10.58 -1.24
CA VAL A 53 -10.73 -9.98 -1.75
C VAL A 53 -10.62 -9.48 -3.19
N GLY A 54 -9.45 -9.62 -3.82
CA GLY A 54 -9.16 -9.11 -5.15
C GLY A 54 -8.89 -7.59 -5.19
N THR A 55 -9.04 -7.00 -6.37
CA THR A 55 -8.77 -5.58 -6.61
C THR A 55 -9.85 -4.68 -6.03
N LYS A 56 -9.46 -3.72 -5.20
CA LYS A 56 -10.34 -2.77 -4.54
C LYS A 56 -9.86 -1.34 -4.75
N ARG A 57 -10.79 -0.47 -5.13
CA ARG A 57 -10.58 0.97 -5.29
C ARG A 57 -11.12 1.70 -4.07
N LEU A 58 -10.28 2.45 -3.40
CA LEU A 58 -10.61 3.12 -2.15
C LEU A 58 -9.83 4.43 -2.01
N MET A 59 -10.35 5.34 -1.20
CA MET A 59 -9.71 6.62 -0.92
C MET A 59 -8.54 6.43 0.04
N LEU A 60 -7.36 6.98 -0.27
CA LEU A 60 -6.13 6.81 0.49
C LEU A 60 -6.28 7.26 1.93
N LYS A 61 -7.01 8.35 2.17
CA LYS A 61 -7.23 8.90 3.52
C LYS A 61 -8.06 7.98 4.41
N SER A 62 -9.04 7.29 3.82
CA SER A 62 -9.83 6.27 4.54
C SER A 62 -9.03 4.98 4.68
N ALA A 63 -8.28 4.59 3.65
CA ALA A 63 -7.39 3.44 3.66
C ALA A 63 -6.37 3.55 4.77
N SER A 64 -5.70 4.70 4.89
CA SER A 64 -4.54 4.89 5.74
C SER A 64 -4.82 4.70 7.23
N GLN A 65 -6.10 4.73 7.63
CA GLN A 65 -6.53 4.43 9.00
C GLN A 65 -6.40 2.94 9.36
N HIS A 66 -6.48 2.04 8.36
CA HIS A 66 -6.48 0.58 8.54
C HIS A 66 -5.49 -0.15 7.64
N LEU A 67 -4.75 0.61 6.83
CA LEU A 67 -3.75 0.15 5.89
C LEU A 67 -2.36 0.52 6.40
N THR A 68 -1.46 -0.46 6.41
CA THR A 68 -0.05 -0.27 6.76
C THR A 68 0.78 -0.63 5.53
N LYS A 69 1.84 0.13 5.25
CA LYS A 69 2.82 -0.26 4.24
C LYS A 69 3.69 -1.39 4.80
N ALA A 70 3.88 -2.45 4.01
CA ALA A 70 4.67 -3.63 4.35
C ALA A 70 6.12 -3.51 3.86
#